data_AF-A0A0K3BRV4-F1
#
_entry.id   AF-A0A0K3BRV4-F1
#
_cell.length_a   1.000
_cell.length_b   1.000
_cell.length_c   1.000
_cell.angle_alpha   90.00
_cell.angle_beta   90.00
_cell.angle_gamma   90.00
#
_symmetry.space_group_name_H-M   'P 1'
#
loop_
_entity.id
_entity.type
_entity.pdbx_description
1 polymer ?
#
loop_
_entity_poly.entity_id
_entity_poly.type
_entity_poly.pdbx_seq_one_letter_code
_entity_poly.pdbx_strand_id
1 'polypeptide(L)'
;MVVPVNPASPRGRGRPPRTSDQQDRLRRRVLNATAAVYAEFGFRGSTVARIAQRAEISKPTFYTCYPSVEAAVEAVVADAGAHLLAHLRPAIAPDGDPLGGDLLGRLGAGIDAYLDWAEKVGDGLRVFHAEQHDPGSPAGRLRAQSTAWVREVVRDAVVGSGRPAPSPQALELLIGGLQHACHQYQRGPRRDRPACRAAMLRLALALLGTPRDWHAAADTLAAET
;
A
#
# COMPACT_ATOMS: atom_id res chain seq x y z
N MET A 1 -17.32 -75.57 8.32
CA MET A 1 -16.91 -74.45 9.20
C MET A 1 -16.87 -73.18 8.36
N VAL A 2 -17.90 -72.34 8.44
CA VAL A 2 -18.02 -71.10 7.66
C VAL A 2 -17.55 -69.96 8.56
N VAL A 3 -16.52 -69.22 8.13
CA VAL A 3 -16.03 -68.02 8.81
C VAL A 3 -16.96 -66.86 8.46
N PRO A 4 -17.51 -66.10 9.42
CA PRO A 4 -18.31 -64.94 9.09
C PRO A 4 -17.42 -63.76 8.70
N VAL A 5 -17.68 -63.19 7.53
CA VAL A 5 -17.12 -61.90 7.10
C VAL A 5 -17.82 -60.80 7.91
N ASN A 6 -17.04 -60.03 8.66
CA ASN A 6 -17.49 -58.85 9.39
C ASN A 6 -17.74 -57.70 8.40
N PRO A 7 -18.95 -57.10 8.33
CA PRO A 7 -19.20 -55.98 7.43
C PRO A 7 -18.44 -54.73 7.90
N ALA A 8 -17.58 -54.22 7.02
CA ALA A 8 -16.83 -52.98 7.24
C ALA A 8 -17.78 -51.81 7.55
N SER A 9 -17.50 -51.10 8.64
CA SER A 9 -18.23 -49.88 9.01
C SER A 9 -18.14 -48.82 7.90
N PRO A 10 -19.24 -48.11 7.57
CA PRO A 10 -19.21 -47.09 6.54
C PRO A 10 -18.30 -45.95 6.99
N ARG A 11 -17.27 -45.68 6.19
CA ARG A 11 -16.41 -44.50 6.34
C ARG A 11 -17.31 -43.26 6.37
N GLY A 12 -17.30 -42.54 7.49
CA GLY A 12 -18.12 -41.35 7.70
C GLY A 12 -18.00 -40.39 6.53
N ARG A 13 -19.14 -39.93 6.01
CA ARG A 13 -19.21 -38.94 4.93
C ARG A 13 -18.34 -37.75 5.30
N GLY A 14 -17.33 -37.47 4.48
CA GLY A 14 -16.44 -36.33 4.65
C GLY A 14 -17.21 -35.03 4.76
N ARG A 15 -16.66 -34.07 5.52
CA ARG A 15 -17.25 -32.75 5.71
C ARG A 15 -17.63 -32.15 4.34
N PRO A 16 -18.87 -31.65 4.15
CA PRO A 16 -19.29 -31.09 2.87
C PRO A 16 -18.29 -30.03 2.39
N PRO A 17 -18.02 -29.94 1.08
CA PRO A 17 -17.13 -28.93 0.51
C PRO A 17 -17.57 -27.53 0.98
N ARG A 18 -16.60 -26.69 1.33
CA ARG A 18 -16.88 -25.29 1.68
C ARG A 18 -17.53 -24.60 0.48
N THR A 19 -18.56 -23.81 0.73
CA THR A 19 -19.12 -22.94 -0.32
C THR A 19 -18.11 -21.86 -0.71
N SER A 20 -18.27 -21.27 -1.90
CA SER A 20 -17.47 -20.13 -2.37
C SER A 20 -17.30 -19.05 -1.28
N ASP A 21 -18.41 -18.62 -0.70
CA ASP A 21 -18.40 -17.59 0.35
C ASP A 21 -17.64 -18.00 1.61
N GLN A 22 -17.67 -19.28 1.97
CA GLN A 22 -16.91 -19.79 3.12
C GLN A 22 -15.41 -19.80 2.82
N GLN A 23 -15.00 -20.10 1.58
CA GLN A 23 -13.61 -20.02 1.15
C GLN A 23 -13.12 -18.57 1.13
N ASP A 24 -13.93 -17.63 0.65
CA ASP A 24 -13.59 -16.20 0.64
C ASP A 24 -13.43 -15.63 2.04
N ARG A 25 -14.37 -15.94 2.95
CA ARG A 25 -14.26 -15.52 4.36
C ARG A 25 -13.00 -16.08 5.02
N LEU A 26 -12.68 -17.35 4.73
CA LEU A 26 -11.46 -17.97 5.24
C LEU A 26 -10.21 -17.29 4.68
N ARG A 27 -10.16 -17.03 3.37
CA ARG A 27 -9.04 -16.36 2.70
C ARG A 27 -8.82 -14.96 3.29
N ARG A 28 -9.89 -14.17 3.48
CA ARG A 28 -9.83 -12.84 4.13
C ARG A 28 -9.33 -12.92 5.57
N ARG A 29 -9.79 -13.92 6.34
CA ARG A 29 -9.30 -14.13 7.72
C ARG A 29 -7.80 -14.42 7.74
N VAL A 30 -7.30 -15.27 6.83
CA VAL A 30 -5.87 -15.56 6.71
C VAL A 30 -5.10 -14.32 6.28
N LEU A 31 -5.65 -13.53 5.35
CA LEU A 31 -5.03 -12.28 4.90
C LEU A 31 -4.89 -11.28 6.06
N ASN A 32 -5.94 -11.07 6.86
CA ASN A 32 -5.91 -10.19 8.02
C ASN A 32 -4.92 -10.65 9.09
N ALA A 33 -4.87 -11.96 9.37
CA ALA A 33 -3.88 -12.52 10.29
C ALA A 33 -2.45 -12.36 9.77
N THR A 34 -2.25 -12.54 8.46
CA THR A 34 -0.96 -12.29 7.79
C THR A 34 -0.56 -10.83 7.93
N ALA A 35 -1.47 -9.89 7.68
CA ALA A 35 -1.20 -8.45 7.80
C ALA A 35 -0.74 -8.08 9.23
N ALA A 36 -1.40 -8.63 10.25
CA ALA A 36 -1.03 -8.37 11.63
C ALA A 36 0.31 -9.00 12.03
N VAL A 37 0.56 -10.26 11.64
CA VAL A 37 1.87 -10.91 11.88
C VAL A 37 2.98 -10.16 11.14
N TYR A 38 2.72 -9.75 9.90
CA TYR A 38 3.68 -8.99 9.11
C TYR A 38 3.99 -7.63 9.75
N ALA A 39 2.96 -6.89 10.18
CA ALA A 39 3.12 -5.61 10.87
C ALA A 39 3.87 -5.70 12.21
N GLU A 40 3.86 -6.85 12.87
CA GLU A 40 4.53 -7.06 14.15
C GLU A 40 5.96 -7.60 13.98
N PHE A 41 6.18 -8.51 13.03
CA PHE A 41 7.43 -9.29 12.95
C PHE A 41 8.23 -9.10 11.64
N GLY A 42 7.72 -8.33 10.68
CA GLY A 42 8.31 -8.24 9.35
C GLY A 42 8.17 -9.53 8.53
N PHE A 43 8.69 -9.53 7.32
CA PHE A 43 8.64 -10.65 6.39
C PHE A 43 9.42 -11.84 6.94
N ARG A 44 10.65 -11.62 7.40
CA ARG A 44 11.52 -12.69 7.95
C ARG A 44 10.95 -13.32 9.22
N GLY A 45 10.19 -12.56 10.01
CA GLY A 45 9.51 -13.05 11.21
C GLY A 45 8.12 -13.66 10.94
N SER A 46 7.57 -13.50 9.73
CA SER A 46 6.29 -14.08 9.35
C SER A 46 6.43 -15.58 9.09
N THR A 47 5.70 -16.41 9.84
CA THR A 47 5.72 -17.88 9.66
C THR A 47 4.31 -18.42 9.55
N VAL A 48 4.15 -19.55 8.84
CA VAL A 48 2.85 -20.25 8.77
C VAL A 48 2.31 -20.58 10.15
N ALA A 49 3.17 -20.90 11.12
CA ALA A 49 2.77 -21.18 12.50
C ALA A 49 2.13 -19.95 13.17
N ARG A 50 2.79 -18.78 13.11
CA ARG A 50 2.26 -17.53 13.68
C ARG A 50 0.95 -17.12 13.01
N ILE A 51 0.90 -17.19 11.68
CA ILE A 51 -0.28 -16.81 10.90
C ILE A 51 -1.45 -17.75 11.21
N ALA A 52 -1.21 -19.06 11.20
CA ALA A 52 -2.24 -20.06 11.48
C ALA A 52 -2.77 -19.94 12.92
N GLN A 53 -1.88 -19.70 13.89
CA GLN A 53 -2.26 -19.42 15.27
C GLN A 53 -3.17 -18.18 15.36
N ARG A 54 -2.75 -17.07 14.74
CA ARG A 54 -3.50 -15.81 14.79
C ARG A 54 -4.83 -15.86 14.01
N ALA A 55 -4.89 -16.65 12.94
CA ALA A 55 -6.13 -16.88 12.18
C ALA A 55 -7.03 -17.96 12.80
N GLU A 56 -6.61 -18.59 13.90
CA GLU A 56 -7.30 -19.72 14.54
C GLU A 56 -7.60 -20.85 13.56
N ILE A 57 -6.57 -21.30 12.84
CA ILE A 57 -6.64 -22.40 11.88
C ILE A 57 -5.45 -23.36 12.01
N SER A 58 -5.57 -24.51 11.36
CA SER A 58 -4.45 -25.44 11.18
C SER A 58 -3.52 -24.99 10.04
N LYS A 59 -2.24 -25.38 10.09
CA LYS A 59 -1.27 -25.16 9.00
C LYS A 59 -1.77 -25.73 7.65
N PRO A 60 -2.35 -26.95 7.57
CA PRO A 60 -2.94 -27.42 6.33
C PRO A 60 -4.02 -26.49 5.78
N THR A 61 -4.85 -25.91 6.65
CA THR A 61 -5.89 -24.95 6.24
C THR A 61 -5.27 -23.69 5.66
N PHE A 62 -4.17 -23.18 6.21
CA PHE A 62 -3.43 -22.05 5.62
C PHE A 62 -3.03 -22.35 4.17
N TYR A 63 -2.48 -23.53 3.90
CA TYR A 63 -2.06 -23.92 2.56
C TYR A 63 -3.21 -24.07 1.55
N THR A 64 -4.45 -24.24 2.02
CA THR A 64 -5.63 -24.16 1.13
C THR A 64 -5.93 -22.74 0.66
N CYS A 65 -5.44 -21.71 1.38
CA CYS A 65 -5.61 -20.31 1.02
C CYS A 65 -4.39 -19.77 0.26
N TYR A 66 -3.19 -20.01 0.77
CA TYR A 66 -1.95 -19.47 0.19
C TYR A 66 -0.88 -20.55 0.09
N PRO A 67 -0.16 -20.67 -1.04
CA PRO A 67 0.86 -21.70 -1.21
C PRO A 67 2.09 -21.49 -0.34
N SER A 68 2.34 -20.26 0.13
CA SER A 68 3.49 -19.90 0.96
C SER A 68 3.19 -18.66 1.81
N VAL A 69 4.04 -18.39 2.81
CA VAL A 69 4.01 -17.12 3.56
C VAL A 69 4.27 -15.95 2.62
N GLU A 70 5.21 -16.12 1.69
CA GLU A 70 5.53 -15.12 0.67
C GLU A 70 4.29 -14.72 -0.13
N ALA A 71 3.54 -15.68 -0.67
CA ALA A 71 2.30 -15.40 -1.41
C ALA A 71 1.22 -14.72 -0.54
N ALA A 72 1.17 -15.04 0.75
CA ALA A 72 0.25 -14.39 1.68
C ALA A 72 0.66 -12.93 1.94
N VAL A 73 1.95 -12.67 2.16
CA VAL A 73 2.50 -11.32 2.37
C VAL A 73 2.38 -10.48 1.09
N GLU A 74 2.67 -11.06 -0.08
CA GLU A 74 2.44 -10.41 -1.39
C GLU A 74 0.99 -9.96 -1.54
N ALA A 75 0.03 -10.81 -1.16
CA ALA A 75 -1.38 -10.43 -1.19
C ALA A 75 -1.70 -9.28 -0.23
N VAL A 76 -1.10 -9.24 0.97
CA VAL A 76 -1.28 -8.12 1.91
C VAL A 76 -0.71 -6.83 1.32
N VAL A 77 0.49 -6.89 0.74
CA VAL A 77 1.14 -5.72 0.12
C VAL A 77 0.35 -5.21 -1.07
N ALA A 78 -0.14 -6.12 -1.92
CA ALA A 78 -0.94 -5.79 -3.09
C ALA A 78 -2.28 -5.14 -2.69
N ASP A 79 -2.96 -5.66 -1.66
CA ASP A 79 -4.20 -5.09 -1.12
C ASP A 79 -3.97 -3.65 -0.60
N ALA A 80 -2.92 -3.45 0.19
CA ALA A 80 -2.54 -2.12 0.68
C ALA A 80 -2.20 -1.15 -0.46
N GLY A 81 -1.47 -1.63 -1.48
CA GLY A 81 -1.14 -0.86 -2.68
C GLY A 81 -2.39 -0.47 -3.48
N ALA A 82 -3.30 -1.41 -3.72
CA ALA A 82 -4.56 -1.15 -4.42
C ALA A 82 -5.43 -0.12 -3.69
N HIS A 83 -5.51 -0.21 -2.36
CA HIS A 83 -6.21 0.78 -1.54
C HIS A 83 -5.57 2.18 -1.62
N LEU A 84 -4.24 2.27 -1.62
CA LEU A 84 -3.55 3.55 -1.81
C LEU A 84 -3.86 4.14 -3.20
N LEU A 85 -3.76 3.32 -4.25
CA LEU A 85 -4.03 3.77 -5.62
C LEU A 85 -5.47 4.25 -5.79
N ALA A 86 -6.43 3.55 -5.18
CA ALA A 86 -7.83 3.97 -5.19
C ALA A 86 -8.04 5.33 -4.49
N HIS A 87 -7.26 5.64 -3.44
CA HIS A 87 -7.31 6.94 -2.76
C HIS A 87 -6.59 8.05 -3.54
N LEU A 88 -5.47 7.74 -4.20
CA LEU A 88 -4.66 8.74 -4.93
C LEU A 88 -5.24 9.09 -6.31
N ARG A 89 -5.83 8.12 -7.01
CA ARG A 89 -6.28 8.29 -8.41
C ARG A 89 -7.19 9.51 -8.62
N PRO A 90 -8.21 9.78 -7.78
CA PRO A 90 -9.06 10.95 -7.96
C PRO A 90 -8.31 12.29 -7.89
N ALA A 91 -7.21 12.38 -7.14
CA ALA A 91 -6.41 13.60 -7.01
C ALA A 91 -5.40 13.78 -8.15
N ILE A 92 -4.76 12.68 -8.58
CA ILE A 92 -3.67 12.71 -9.57
C ILE A 92 -4.21 12.67 -11.01
N ALA A 93 -5.36 12.05 -11.26
CA ALA A 93 -5.98 11.96 -12.57
C ALA A 93 -7.52 11.93 -12.45
N PRO A 94 -8.16 13.07 -12.11
CA PRO A 94 -9.61 13.20 -12.19
C PRO A 94 -10.05 13.03 -13.65
N ASP A 95 -11.18 12.36 -13.85
CA ASP A 95 -11.70 12.08 -15.19
C ASP A 95 -11.86 13.39 -15.99
N GLY A 96 -11.13 13.52 -17.10
CA GLY A 96 -11.31 14.59 -18.08
C GLY A 96 -10.59 15.91 -17.84
N ASP A 97 -9.76 16.06 -16.79
CA ASP A 97 -9.00 17.29 -16.55
C ASP A 97 -7.49 17.03 -16.27
N PRO A 98 -6.59 17.32 -17.24
CA PRO A 98 -5.15 17.32 -17.02
C PRO A 98 -4.74 18.31 -15.90
N LEU A 99 -3.49 18.33 -15.42
CA LEU A 99 -3.01 19.24 -14.34
C LEU A 99 -3.02 20.75 -14.74
N GLY A 100 -3.90 21.18 -15.66
CA GLY A 100 -3.78 22.39 -16.47
C GLY A 100 -4.15 23.71 -15.79
N GLY A 101 -5.06 23.72 -14.81
CA GLY A 101 -5.51 24.97 -14.17
C GLY A 101 -4.82 25.29 -12.84
N ASP A 102 -4.75 24.30 -11.95
CA ASP A 102 -4.35 24.47 -10.55
C ASP A 102 -3.38 23.36 -10.09
N LEU A 103 -2.12 23.45 -10.53
CA LEU A 103 -1.09 22.49 -10.11
C LEU A 103 -0.95 22.46 -8.58
N LEU A 104 -0.99 23.63 -7.93
CA LEU A 104 -0.76 23.75 -6.50
C LEU A 104 -1.86 23.02 -5.71
N GLY A 105 -3.13 23.29 -6.00
CA GLY A 105 -4.25 22.62 -5.35
C GLY A 105 -4.30 21.14 -5.66
N ARG A 106 -3.93 20.71 -6.88
CA ARG A 106 -3.90 19.28 -7.24
C ARG A 106 -2.76 18.52 -6.57
N LEU A 107 -1.56 19.11 -6.47
CA LEU A 107 -0.46 18.54 -5.67
C LEU A 107 -0.85 18.48 -4.20
N GLY A 108 -1.48 19.54 -3.68
CA GLY A 108 -2.02 19.57 -2.33
C GLY A 108 -3.01 18.43 -2.07
N ALA A 109 -4.00 18.25 -2.95
CA ALA A 109 -5.00 17.20 -2.84
C ALA A 109 -4.38 15.78 -2.90
N GLY A 110 -3.37 15.57 -3.75
CA GLY A 110 -2.64 14.29 -3.81
C GLY A 110 -1.87 14.00 -2.52
N ILE A 111 -1.23 15.02 -1.94
CA ILE A 111 -0.54 14.92 -0.65
C ILE A 111 -1.54 14.65 0.48
N ASP A 112 -2.68 15.32 0.49
CA ASP A 112 -3.73 15.11 1.50
C ASP A 112 -4.29 13.69 1.43
N ALA A 113 -4.59 13.20 0.22
CA ALA A 113 -5.04 11.82 0.01
C ALA A 113 -4.00 10.79 0.49
N TYR A 114 -2.71 11.09 0.30
CA TYR A 114 -1.63 10.22 0.77
C TYR A 114 -1.55 10.18 2.31
N LEU A 115 -1.63 11.35 2.96
CA LEU A 115 -1.61 11.47 4.41
C LEU A 115 -2.87 10.86 5.06
N ASP A 116 -4.04 11.02 4.46
CA ASP A 116 -5.29 10.39 4.92
C ASP A 116 -5.21 8.87 4.87
N TRP A 117 -4.67 8.31 3.77
CA TRP A 117 -4.43 6.88 3.68
C TRP A 117 -3.44 6.41 4.75
N ALA A 118 -2.36 7.14 4.95
CA ALA A 118 -1.35 6.84 5.96
C ALA A 118 -1.93 6.80 7.38
N GLU A 119 -2.80 7.76 7.73
CA GLU A 119 -3.48 7.80 9.02
C GLU A 119 -4.48 6.65 9.21
N LYS A 120 -5.21 6.28 8.15
CA LYS A 120 -6.13 5.13 8.17
C LYS A 120 -5.41 3.80 8.34
N VAL A 121 -4.27 3.61 7.68
CA VAL A 121 -3.48 2.37 7.78
C VAL A 121 -2.76 2.27 9.14
N GLY A 122 -2.33 3.40 9.69
CA GLY A 122 -1.72 3.46 11.01
C GLY A 122 -0.41 2.67 11.11
N ASP A 123 -0.18 2.04 12.26
CA ASP A 123 1.10 1.38 12.58
C ASP A 123 1.44 0.21 11.63
N GLY A 124 0.45 -0.34 10.95
CA GLY A 124 0.64 -1.36 9.91
C GLY A 124 1.63 -0.91 8.83
N LEU A 125 1.69 0.39 8.52
CA LEU A 125 2.56 0.94 7.48
C LEU A 125 4.04 0.99 7.85
N ARG A 126 4.39 0.89 9.13
CA ARG A 126 5.76 1.05 9.61
C ARG A 126 6.68 -0.05 9.09
N VAL A 127 6.22 -1.30 9.11
CA VAL A 127 6.99 -2.44 8.58
C VAL A 127 7.12 -2.34 7.06
N PHE A 128 6.05 -1.94 6.37
CA PHE A 128 6.14 -1.74 4.92
C PHE A 128 7.20 -0.72 4.53
N HIS A 129 7.32 0.38 5.29
CA HIS A 129 8.36 1.38 5.02
C HIS A 129 9.76 0.90 5.42
N ALA A 130 9.89 0.09 6.47
CA ALA A 130 11.18 -0.46 6.87
C ALA A 130 11.74 -1.45 5.83
N GLU A 131 10.87 -2.26 5.23
CA GLU A 131 11.27 -3.28 4.25
C GLU A 131 11.25 -2.81 2.79
N GLN A 132 10.81 -1.58 2.52
CA GLN A 132 10.65 -1.09 1.14
C GLN A 132 11.96 -1.07 0.34
N HIS A 133 13.11 -1.03 1.01
CA HIS A 133 14.43 -1.06 0.39
C HIS A 133 15.10 -2.44 0.45
N ASP A 134 14.43 -3.47 1.00
CA ASP A 134 14.93 -4.85 0.97
C ASP A 134 14.39 -5.56 -0.30
N PRO A 135 15.22 -5.76 -1.35
CA PRO A 135 14.79 -6.46 -2.56
C PRO A 135 14.43 -7.95 -2.31
N GLY A 136 14.88 -8.52 -1.19
CA GLY A 136 14.50 -9.85 -0.74
C GLY A 136 13.13 -9.93 -0.09
N SER A 137 12.53 -8.80 0.29
CA SER A 137 11.15 -8.75 0.81
C SER A 137 10.14 -8.58 -0.33
N PRO A 138 9.01 -9.31 -0.30
CA PRO A 138 7.87 -9.05 -1.17
C PRO A 138 7.41 -7.59 -1.20
N ALA A 139 7.50 -6.91 -0.05
CA ALA A 139 7.13 -5.51 0.06
C ALA A 139 8.03 -4.60 -0.77
N GLY A 140 9.34 -4.85 -0.79
CA GLY A 140 10.29 -4.10 -1.61
C GLY A 140 10.01 -4.23 -3.10
N ARG A 141 9.79 -5.46 -3.59
CA ARG A 141 9.52 -5.72 -5.01
C ARG A 141 8.21 -5.09 -5.49
N LEU A 142 7.11 -5.34 -4.78
CA LEU A 142 5.80 -4.80 -5.15
C LEU A 142 5.77 -3.27 -5.08
N ARG A 143 6.41 -2.68 -4.06
CA ARG A 143 6.50 -1.21 -3.96
C ARG A 143 7.36 -0.60 -5.06
N ALA A 144 8.44 -1.26 -5.50
CA ALA A 144 9.22 -0.77 -6.63
C ALA A 144 8.35 -0.70 -7.91
N GLN A 145 7.53 -1.73 -8.15
CA GLN A 145 6.57 -1.75 -9.26
C GLN A 145 5.50 -0.65 -9.12
N SER A 146 4.87 -0.52 -7.95
CA SER A 146 3.88 0.54 -7.71
C SER A 146 4.48 1.94 -7.83
N THR A 147 5.71 2.13 -7.35
CA THR A 147 6.43 3.41 -7.45
C THR A 147 6.73 3.76 -8.91
N ALA A 148 7.12 2.78 -9.73
CA ALA A 148 7.28 2.99 -11.17
C ALA A 148 5.97 3.43 -11.82
N TRP A 149 4.85 2.78 -11.51
CA TRP A 149 3.54 3.16 -12.03
C TRP A 149 3.12 4.58 -11.60
N VAL A 150 3.28 4.93 -10.31
CA VAL A 150 2.93 6.28 -9.82
C VAL A 150 3.78 7.34 -10.53
N ARG A 151 5.06 7.08 -10.78
CA ARG A 151 5.93 8.01 -11.52
C ARG A 151 5.41 8.26 -12.93
N GLU A 152 5.00 7.22 -13.66
CA GLU A 152 4.41 7.37 -14.99
C GLU A 152 3.09 8.16 -14.93
N VAL A 153 2.21 7.87 -13.98
CA VAL A 153 0.94 8.61 -13.85
C VAL A 153 1.18 10.10 -13.55
N VAL A 154 2.11 10.43 -12.66
CA VAL A 154 2.47 11.83 -12.36
C VAL A 154 3.09 12.49 -13.60
N ARG A 155 3.95 11.77 -14.32
CA ARG A 155 4.56 12.26 -15.57
C ARG A 155 3.51 12.59 -16.62
N ASP A 156 2.60 11.66 -16.88
CA ASP A 156 1.53 11.81 -17.87
C ASP A 156 0.59 12.96 -17.49
N ALA A 157 0.27 13.10 -16.20
CA ALA A 157 -0.54 14.21 -15.72
C ALA A 157 0.16 15.57 -15.93
N VAL A 158 1.47 15.65 -15.69
CA VAL A 158 2.24 16.88 -15.90
C VAL A 158 2.35 17.20 -17.38
N VAL A 159 2.68 16.23 -18.23
CA VAL A 159 2.75 16.43 -19.69
C VAL A 159 1.39 16.81 -20.26
N GLY A 160 0.32 16.14 -19.83
CA GLY A 160 -1.05 16.42 -20.24
C GLY A 160 -1.52 17.83 -19.90
N SER A 161 -0.92 18.48 -18.89
CA SER A 161 -1.18 19.88 -18.55
C SER A 161 -0.50 20.90 -19.47
N GLY A 162 0.24 20.44 -20.48
CA GLY A 162 1.03 21.30 -21.37
C GLY A 162 2.39 21.71 -20.77
N ARG A 163 2.79 21.12 -19.64
CA ARG A 163 4.08 21.38 -18.99
C ARG A 163 5.16 20.45 -19.56
N PRO A 164 6.45 20.86 -19.50
CA PRO A 164 7.55 19.97 -19.87
C PRO A 164 7.55 18.69 -19.03
N ALA A 165 7.91 17.57 -19.66
CA ALA A 165 8.02 16.30 -18.96
C ALA A 165 9.08 16.39 -17.83
N PRO A 166 8.74 16.02 -16.59
CA PRO A 166 9.72 15.92 -15.51
C PRO A 166 10.82 14.91 -15.86
N SER A 167 12.04 15.16 -15.38
CA SER A 167 13.13 14.20 -15.50
C SER A 167 12.86 12.96 -14.62
N PRO A 168 13.38 11.78 -14.99
CA PRO A 168 13.28 10.59 -14.14
C PRO A 168 13.80 10.83 -12.72
N GLN A 169 14.90 11.58 -12.58
CA GLN A 169 15.51 11.90 -11.29
C GLN A 169 14.62 12.82 -10.44
N ALA A 170 13.92 13.78 -11.06
CA ALA A 170 12.98 14.63 -10.35
C ALA A 170 11.80 13.83 -9.81
N LEU A 171 11.26 12.89 -10.59
CA LEU A 171 10.18 12.00 -10.15
C LEU A 171 10.64 11.03 -9.05
N GLU A 172 11.88 10.52 -9.13
CA GLU A 172 12.47 9.69 -8.09
C GLU A 172 12.62 10.44 -6.76
N LEU A 173 13.19 11.65 -6.80
CA LEU A 173 13.34 12.50 -5.62
C LEU A 173 12.00 12.91 -5.03
N LEU A 174 11.02 13.23 -5.89
CA LEU A 174 9.68 13.57 -5.45
C LEU A 174 9.04 12.41 -4.69
N ILE A 175 8.90 11.25 -5.34
CA ILE A 175 8.19 10.12 -4.74
C ILE A 175 8.94 9.59 -3.51
N GLY A 176 10.27 9.49 -3.57
CA GLY A 176 11.09 9.09 -2.42
C GLY A 176 10.98 10.07 -1.25
N GLY A 177 10.98 11.38 -1.54
CA GLY A 177 10.83 12.43 -0.53
C GLY A 177 9.44 12.45 0.12
N LEU A 178 8.37 12.26 -0.66
CA LEU A 178 7.01 12.12 -0.12
C LEU A 178 6.90 10.87 0.77
N GLN A 179 7.43 9.73 0.33
CA GLN A 179 7.44 8.50 1.14
C GLN A 179 8.24 8.68 2.43
N HIS A 180 9.40 9.34 2.36
CA HIS A 180 10.24 9.62 3.53
C HIS A 180 9.53 10.56 4.52
N ALA A 181 8.95 11.67 4.04
CA ALA A 181 8.23 12.61 4.88
C ALA A 181 7.04 11.92 5.60
N CYS A 182 6.30 11.07 4.88
CA CYS A 182 5.20 10.31 5.46
C CYS A 182 5.67 9.29 6.51
N HIS A 183 6.80 8.61 6.27
CA HIS A 183 7.41 7.72 7.25
C HIS A 183 7.81 8.47 8.53
N GLN A 184 8.44 9.63 8.40
CA GLN A 184 8.85 10.47 9.53
C GLN A 184 7.63 10.99 10.30
N TYR A 185 6.58 11.43 9.58
CA TYR A 185 5.30 11.85 10.16
C TYR A 185 4.70 10.75 11.06
N GLN A 186 4.61 9.51 10.58
CA GLN A 186 4.04 8.40 11.33
C GLN A 186 4.88 7.97 12.55
N ARG A 187 6.20 8.17 12.48
CA ARG A 187 7.12 7.87 13.59
C ARG A 187 7.19 8.96 14.64
N GLY A 188 6.82 10.19 14.28
CA GLY A 188 6.93 11.35 15.17
C GLY A 188 5.94 11.30 16.34
N PRO A 189 6.35 11.69 17.56
CA PRO A 189 5.49 11.62 18.75
C PRO A 189 4.35 12.65 18.75
N ARG A 190 4.46 13.74 17.97
CA ARG A 190 3.47 14.83 17.91
C ARG A 190 2.72 14.96 16.56
N ARG A 191 3.02 14.08 15.58
CA ARG A 191 2.37 14.01 14.25
C ARG A 191 1.86 15.37 13.74
N ASP A 192 2.77 16.29 13.44
CA ASP A 192 2.43 17.61 12.91
C ASP A 192 2.09 17.51 11.42
N ARG A 193 0.80 17.29 11.13
CA ARG A 193 0.29 17.11 9.77
C ARG A 193 0.45 18.38 8.92
N PRO A 194 0.09 19.60 9.39
CA PRO A 194 0.29 20.82 8.61
C PRO A 194 1.75 21.03 8.19
N ALA A 195 2.71 20.85 9.10
CA ALA A 195 4.13 21.01 8.77
C ALA A 195 4.61 19.97 7.75
N CYS A 196 4.19 18.70 7.92
CA CYS A 196 4.52 17.63 6.99
C CYS A 196 3.96 17.91 5.58
N ARG A 197 2.68 18.29 5.51
CA ARG A 197 2.00 18.65 4.25
C ARG A 197 2.70 19.80 3.56
N ALA A 198 3.03 20.87 4.29
CA ALA A 198 3.68 22.04 3.73
C ALA A 198 5.10 21.72 3.21
N ALA A 199 5.86 20.85 3.89
CA ALA A 199 7.17 20.39 3.42
C ALA A 199 7.06 19.54 2.13
N MET A 200 6.10 18.62 2.09
CA MET A 200 5.80 17.81 0.90
C MET A 200 5.39 18.68 -0.30
N LEU A 201 4.56 19.70 -0.08
CA LEU A 201 4.10 20.60 -1.14
C LEU A 201 5.25 21.46 -1.68
N ARG A 202 6.12 21.99 -0.81
CA ARG A 202 7.34 22.71 -1.23
C ARG A 202 8.26 21.84 -2.07
N LEU A 203 8.45 20.57 -1.67
CA LEU A 203 9.24 19.62 -2.45
C LEU A 203 8.63 19.39 -3.85
N ALA A 204 7.31 19.16 -3.91
CA ALA A 204 6.62 18.94 -5.17
C ALA A 204 6.70 20.15 -6.11
N LEU A 205 6.51 21.37 -5.59
CA LEU A 205 6.65 22.60 -6.36
C LEU A 205 8.09 22.85 -6.84
N ALA A 206 9.09 22.55 -6.01
CA ALA A 206 10.49 22.71 -6.41
C ALA A 206 10.86 21.77 -7.57
N LEU A 207 10.30 20.56 -7.60
CA LEU A 207 10.64 19.54 -8.60
C LEU A 207 9.76 19.57 -9.86
N LEU A 208 8.51 20.04 -9.77
CA LEU A 208 7.55 20.05 -10.87
C LEU A 208 7.12 21.44 -11.32
N GLY A 209 7.34 22.45 -10.48
CA GLY A 209 6.95 23.83 -10.74
C GLY A 209 7.86 24.49 -11.79
N THR A 210 7.27 25.40 -12.54
CA THR A 210 7.96 26.36 -13.39
C THR A 210 8.32 27.61 -12.58
N PRO A 211 9.18 28.52 -13.10
CA PRO A 211 9.44 29.79 -12.43
C PRO A 211 8.18 30.58 -12.09
N ARG A 212 7.10 30.51 -12.88
CA ARG A 212 5.83 31.18 -12.57
C ARG A 212 5.14 30.59 -11.33
N ASP A 213 5.17 29.27 -11.19
CA ASP A 213 4.55 28.59 -10.04
C ASP A 213 5.26 28.91 -8.73
N TRP A 214 6.60 29.06 -8.77
CA TRP A 214 7.38 29.41 -7.60
C TRP A 214 7.03 30.80 -7.06
N HIS A 215 6.81 31.77 -7.95
CA HIS A 215 6.38 33.12 -7.55
C HIS A 215 4.97 33.08 -6.96
N ALA A 216 4.02 32.41 -7.62
CA ALA A 216 2.65 32.30 -7.11
C ALA A 216 2.56 31.56 -5.75
N ALA A 217 3.40 30.55 -5.55
CA ALA A 217 3.43 29.80 -4.29
C ALA A 217 4.06 30.60 -3.13
N ALA A 218 5.01 31.50 -3.41
CA ALA A 218 5.62 32.34 -2.37
C ALA A 218 4.56 33.22 -1.70
N ASP A 219 3.62 33.77 -2.48
CA ASP A 219 2.54 34.60 -1.97
C ASP A 219 1.54 33.81 -1.11
N THR A 220 1.22 32.57 -1.51
CA THR A 220 0.28 31.70 -0.78
C THR A 220 0.90 31.12 0.51
N LEU A 221 2.15 30.65 0.45
CA LEU A 221 2.81 30.05 1.63
C LEU A 221 3.17 31.10 2.69
N ALA A 222 3.36 32.36 2.31
CA ALA A 222 3.54 33.45 3.25
C ALA A 222 2.28 33.77 4.07
N ALA A 223 1.08 33.38 3.58
CA ALA A 223 -0.18 33.59 4.28
C ALA A 223 -0.54 32.46 5.28
N GLU A 224 0.15 31.32 5.22
CA GLU A 224 -0.08 30.14 6.09
C GLU A 224 0.89 30.05 7.28
N THR A 225 1.84 30.99 7.40
CA THR A 225 2.87 31.03 8.47
C THR A 225 2.58 32.15 9.45
#